data_AF-F2K723-F1
#
_entry.id   AF-F2K723-F1
#
_cell.length_a   1.000
_cell.length_b   1.000
_cell.length_c   1.000
_cell.angle_alpha   90.00
_cell.angle_beta   90.00
_cell.angle_gamma   90.00
#
_symmetry.space_group_name_H-M   'P 1'
#
loop_
_entity.id
_entity.type
_entity.pdbx_description
1 polymer ?
#
loop_
_entity_poly.entity_id
_entity_poly.type
_entity_poly.pdbx_seq_one_letter_code
_entity_poly.pdbx_strand_id
1 'polypeptide(L)'
;MGLEDEYVGDADWQHFVRLYEEDYLDDNARALAKAMDDNLDMAVVLYGKRGLKEGFWWLEQTVPALGNKRPADCLKTPKLIKRLRMALMSMP
;
A
#
# COMPACT_ATOMS: atom_id res chain seq x y z
N MET A 1 19.23 -6.67 -1.16
CA MET A 1 18.37 -6.37 -0.01
C MET A 1 16.98 -6.08 -0.54
N GLY A 2 15.96 -6.67 0.09
CA GLY A 2 14.57 -6.38 -0.26
C GLY A 2 14.04 -5.26 0.62
N LEU A 3 13.00 -4.55 0.18
CA LEU A 3 12.39 -3.47 0.98
C LEU A 3 11.92 -3.95 2.36
N GLU A 4 11.58 -5.24 2.51
CA GLU A 4 11.22 -5.81 3.81
C GLU A 4 12.36 -5.78 4.84
N ASP A 5 13.62 -5.73 4.40
CA ASP A 5 14.80 -5.67 5.26
C ASP A 5 15.06 -4.24 5.77
N GLU A 6 14.47 -3.24 5.10
CA GLU A 6 14.55 -1.81 5.42
C GLU A 6 13.30 -1.31 6.15
N TYR A 7 12.42 -2.21 6.60
CA TYR A 7 11.16 -1.82 7.22
C TYR A 7 11.40 -1.03 8.51
N VAL A 8 11.09 0.27 8.44
CA VAL A 8 11.30 1.24 9.53
C VAL A 8 10.45 0.96 10.77
N GLY A 9 9.36 0.20 10.61
CA GLY A 9 8.52 -0.30 11.69
C GLY A 9 7.05 0.04 11.53
N ASP A 10 6.21 -0.63 12.31
CA ASP A 10 4.76 -0.41 12.26
C ASP A 10 4.37 0.99 12.76
N ALA A 11 5.15 1.59 13.66
CA ALA A 11 4.87 2.93 14.18
C ALA A 11 4.99 4.02 13.10
N ASP A 12 6.08 4.02 12.33
CA ASP A 12 6.28 4.98 11.23
C ASP A 12 5.26 4.77 10.11
N TRP A 13 4.92 3.51 9.80
CA TRP A 13 3.85 3.19 8.86
C TRP A 13 2.50 3.75 9.33
N GLN A 14 2.13 3.55 10.60
CA GLN A 14 0.87 4.06 11.14
C GLN A 14 0.85 5.59 11.17
N HIS A 15 1.96 6.23 11.48
CA HIS A 15 2.06 7.69 11.39
C HIS A 15 1.85 8.17 9.96
N PHE A 16 2.46 7.49 8.98
CA PHE A 16 2.29 7.79 7.57
C PHE A 16 0.84 7.60 7.10
N VAL A 17 0.20 6.50 7.46
CA VAL A 17 -1.22 6.22 7.13
C VAL A 17 -2.13 7.31 7.65
N ARG A 18 -1.94 7.76 8.90
CA ARG A 18 -2.77 8.81 9.50
C ARG A 18 -2.75 10.12 8.73
N LEU A 19 -1.62 10.48 8.09
CA LEU A 19 -1.53 11.67 7.24
C LEU A 19 -2.47 11.59 6.03
N TYR A 20 -2.71 10.39 5.51
CA TYR A 20 -3.64 10.18 4.41
C TYR A 20 -5.06 9.93 4.90
N GLU A 21 -5.26 9.33 6.07
CA GLU A 21 -6.60 9.07 6.60
C GLU A 21 -7.42 10.35 6.80
N GLU A 22 -6.78 11.47 7.13
CA GLU A 22 -7.47 12.74 7.35
C GLU A 22 -8.24 13.21 6.11
N ASP A 23 -7.64 13.08 4.92
CA ASP A 23 -8.19 13.60 3.66
C ASP A 23 -8.75 12.51 2.72
N TYR A 24 -8.25 11.27 2.85
CA TYR A 24 -8.48 10.19 1.89
C TYR A 24 -9.22 8.98 2.46
N LEU A 25 -9.61 8.99 3.75
CA LEU A 25 -10.45 7.94 4.32
C LEU A 25 -11.93 8.13 3.93
N ASP A 26 -12.24 7.86 2.67
CA ASP A 26 -13.58 7.95 2.08
C ASP A 26 -14.07 6.60 1.54
N ASP A 27 -15.24 6.61 0.88
CA ASP A 27 -15.79 5.42 0.24
C ASP A 27 -14.90 4.86 -0.89
N ASN A 28 -14.07 5.69 -1.51
CA ASN A 28 -13.13 5.26 -2.55
C ASN A 28 -11.97 4.47 -1.93
N ALA A 29 -11.40 4.93 -0.82
CA ALA A 29 -10.41 4.15 -0.07
C ALA A 29 -11.01 2.83 0.42
N ARG A 30 -12.26 2.81 0.89
CA ARG A 30 -12.95 1.57 1.27
C ARG A 30 -13.17 0.63 0.08
N ALA A 31 -13.49 1.17 -1.10
CA ALA A 31 -13.63 0.36 -2.31
C ALA A 31 -12.30 -0.27 -2.72
N LEU A 32 -11.20 0.49 -2.63
CA LEU A 32 -9.86 0.00 -2.92
C LEU A 32 -9.41 -1.04 -1.87
N ALA A 33 -9.75 -0.82 -0.60
CA ALA A 33 -9.47 -1.76 0.49
C ALA A 33 -10.08 -3.13 0.24
N LYS A 34 -11.30 -3.21 -0.29
CA LYS A 34 -11.94 -4.49 -0.66
C LYS A 34 -11.15 -5.27 -1.71
N ALA A 35 -10.50 -4.58 -2.65
CA ALA A 35 -9.60 -5.23 -3.60
C ALA A 35 -8.23 -5.59 -3.00
N MET A 36 -7.90 -4.99 -1.86
CA MET A 36 -6.70 -5.26 -1.06
C MET A 36 -6.99 -6.15 0.15
N ASP A 37 -7.93 -7.09 0.07
CA ASP A 37 -8.23 -8.03 1.17
C ASP A 37 -8.56 -7.30 2.51
N ASP A 38 -9.36 -6.25 2.41
CA ASP A 38 -9.77 -5.34 3.50
C ASP A 38 -8.63 -4.60 4.22
N ASN A 39 -7.44 -4.51 3.60
CA ASN A 39 -6.32 -3.70 4.12
C ASN A 39 -6.54 -2.20 3.86
N LEU A 40 -7.34 -1.59 4.73
CA LEU A 40 -7.74 -0.18 4.64
C LEU A 40 -6.57 0.79 4.77
N ASP A 41 -5.61 0.49 5.65
CA ASP A 41 -4.43 1.33 5.89
C ASP A 41 -3.63 1.56 4.58
N MET A 42 -3.35 0.48 3.85
CA MET A 42 -2.64 0.55 2.57
C MET A 42 -3.50 1.16 1.47
N ALA A 43 -4.80 0.88 1.48
CA ALA A 43 -5.72 1.41 0.48
C ALA A 43 -5.85 2.94 0.57
N VAL A 44 -5.93 3.49 1.77
CA VAL A 44 -5.96 4.94 2.01
C VAL A 44 -4.69 5.60 1.48
N VAL A 45 -3.52 5.05 1.80
CA VAL A 45 -2.23 5.58 1.30
C VAL A 45 -2.13 5.49 -0.22
N LEU A 46 -2.50 4.35 -0.80
CA LEU A 46 -2.46 4.14 -2.25
C LEU A 46 -3.43 5.10 -2.97
N TYR A 47 -4.63 5.27 -2.42
CA TYR A 47 -5.62 6.22 -2.92
C TYR A 47 -5.11 7.66 -2.82
N GLY A 48 -4.48 8.04 -1.72
CA GLY A 48 -3.90 9.38 -1.58
C GLY A 48 -2.76 9.67 -2.56
N LYS A 49 -1.94 8.67 -2.88
CA LYS A 49 -0.80 8.83 -3.79
C LYS A 49 -1.15 8.77 -5.27
N ARG A 50 -2.11 7.92 -5.65
CA ARG A 50 -2.42 7.61 -7.06
C ARG A 50 -3.87 7.90 -7.44
N GLY A 51 -4.75 8.10 -6.47
CA GLY A 51 -6.18 8.15 -6.72
C GLY A 51 -6.77 6.76 -7.01
N LEU A 52 -8.09 6.71 -7.15
CA LEU A 52 -8.83 5.45 -7.14
C LEU A 52 -8.54 4.59 -8.37
N LYS A 53 -8.66 5.18 -9.57
CA LYS A 53 -8.51 4.46 -10.84
C LYS A 53 -7.09 3.93 -11.01
N GLU A 54 -6.10 4.77 -10.75
CA GLU A 54 -4.69 4.36 -10.87
C GLU A 54 -4.29 3.42 -9.73
N GLY A 55 -4.87 3.57 -8.53
CA GLY A 55 -4.72 2.62 -7.43
C GLY A 55 -5.15 1.21 -7.86
N PHE A 56 -6.37 1.05 -8.38
CA PHE A 56 -6.85 -0.24 -8.90
C PHE A 56 -5.98 -0.78 -10.03
N TRP A 57 -5.59 0.09 -10.97
CA TRP A 57 -4.68 -0.32 -12.05
C TRP A 57 -3.35 -0.82 -11.47
N TRP A 58 -2.76 -0.08 -10.53
CA TRP A 58 -1.47 -0.41 -9.92
C TRP A 58 -1.50 -1.72 -9.14
N LEU A 59 -2.62 -2.05 -8.47
CA LEU A 59 -2.81 -3.33 -7.77
C LEU A 59 -2.65 -4.55 -8.67
N GLU A 60 -3.05 -4.44 -9.93
CA GLU A 60 -2.95 -5.51 -10.92
C GLU A 60 -1.63 -5.50 -11.71
N GLN A 61 -0.87 -4.41 -11.66
CA GLN A 61 0.41 -4.29 -12.36
C GLN A 61 1.56 -4.95 -11.59
N THR A 62 2.55 -5.42 -12.35
CA THR A 62 3.82 -5.89 -11.77
C THR A 62 4.68 -4.68 -11.40
N VAL A 63 5.05 -4.61 -10.13
CA VAL A 63 5.83 -3.49 -9.59
C VAL A 63 7.28 -3.95 -9.39
N PRO A 64 8.26 -3.33 -10.07
CA PRO A 64 9.67 -3.69 -9.90
C PRO A 64 10.15 -3.57 -8.46
N ALA A 65 9.73 -2.53 -7.75
CA ALA A 65 10.05 -2.31 -6.34
C ALA A 65 9.57 -3.46 -5.42
N LEU A 66 8.50 -4.17 -5.79
CA LEU A 66 8.01 -5.34 -5.05
C LEU A 66 8.74 -6.65 -5.44
N GLY A 67 9.77 -6.57 -6.28
CA GLY A 67 10.44 -7.72 -6.88
C GLY A 67 9.68 -8.29 -8.07
N ASN A 68 9.15 -7.42 -8.94
CA ASN A 68 8.31 -7.76 -10.10
C ASN A 68 7.06 -8.56 -9.70
N LYS A 69 6.44 -8.20 -8.57
CA LYS A 69 5.20 -8.81 -8.06
C LYS A 69 4.05 -7.82 -8.13
N ARG A 70 2.84 -8.34 -8.19
CA ARG A 70 1.63 -7.54 -8.03
C ARG A 70 1.47 -7.15 -6.55
N PRO A 71 1.06 -5.92 -6.24
CA PRO A 71 0.71 -5.51 -4.89
C PRO A 71 -0.33 -6.43 -4.24
N ALA A 72 -1.35 -6.85 -4.99
CA ALA A 72 -2.36 -7.78 -4.49
C ALA A 72 -1.76 -9.13 -4.04
N ASP A 73 -0.72 -9.61 -4.72
CA ASP A 73 -0.02 -10.84 -4.32
C ASP A 73 0.85 -10.63 -3.07
N CYS A 74 1.24 -9.39 -2.77
CA CYS A 74 2.05 -9.06 -1.60
C CYS A 74 1.25 -9.10 -0.29
N LEU A 75 -0.08 -9.03 -0.36
CA LEU A 75 -0.97 -9.10 0.80
C LEU A 75 -1.07 -10.51 1.39
N LYS A 76 -0.65 -11.55 0.65
CA LYS A 76 -0.78 -12.95 1.05
C LYS A 76 0.19 -13.39 2.15
N THR A 77 1.25 -12.62 2.42
CA THR A 77 2.24 -13.01 3.43
C THR A 77 2.73 -11.80 4.24
N PRO A 78 2.96 -11.95 5.56
CA PRO A 78 3.44 -10.85 6.41
C PRO A 78 4.75 -10.21 5.92
N LYS A 79 5.65 -11.02 5.32
CA LYS A 79 6.92 -10.52 4.77
C LYS A 79 6.70 -9.59 3.57
N LEU A 80 5.79 -9.96 2.67
CA LEU A 80 5.49 -9.15 1.49
C LEU A 80 4.62 -7.93 1.84
N ILE A 81 3.81 -7.99 2.89
CA ILE A 81 3.11 -6.83 3.45
C ILE A 81 4.11 -5.74 3.85
N LYS A 82 5.19 -6.09 4.57
CA LYS A 82 6.23 -5.12 4.95
C LYS A 82 6.90 -4.49 3.72
N ARG A 83 7.19 -5.31 2.70
CA ARG A 83 7.71 -4.84 1.42
C ARG A 83 6.73 -3.88 0.71
N LEU A 84 5.44 -4.17 0.73
CA LEU A 84 4.41 -3.31 0.13
C LEU A 84 4.32 -1.96 0.86
N ARG A 85 4.31 -1.98 2.20
CA ARG A 85 4.33 -0.76 3.02
C ARG A 85 5.54 0.12 2.72
N MET A 86 6.73 -0.47 2.67
CA MET A 86 7.93 0.25 2.29
C MET A 86 7.85 0.80 0.87
N ALA A 87 7.37 0.03 -0.10
CA ALA A 87 7.19 0.53 -1.46
C ALA A 87 6.25 1.75 -1.50
N LEU A 88 5.17 1.75 -0.72
CA LEU A 88 4.24 2.88 -0.60
C LEU A 88 4.90 4.09 0.09
N MET A 89 5.70 3.89 1.14
CA MET A 89 6.43 4.96 1.82
C MET A 89 7.57 5.53 0.97
N SER A 90 8.21 4.71 0.14
CA SER A 90 9.27 5.11 -0.79
C SER A 90 8.76 5.69 -2.10
N MET A 91 7.45 5.68 -2.35
CA MET A 91 6.89 6.39 -3.50
C MET A 91 7.02 7.91 -3.26
N PRO A 92 7.62 8.66 -4.19
CA PRO A 92 7.67 10.12 -4.12
C PRO A 92 6.28 10.74 -4.14
#